data_AF-A0A516NMX7-F1
#
_entry.id   AF-A0A516NMX7-F1
#
_cell.length_a   1.000
_cell.length_b   1.000
_cell.length_c   1.000
_cell.angle_alpha   90.00
_cell.angle_beta   90.00
_cell.angle_gamma   90.00
#
_symmetry.space_group_name_H-M   'P 1'
#
loop_
_entity.id
_entity.type
_entity.pdbx_description
1 polymer ?
#
loop_
_entity_poly.entity_id
_entity_poly.type
_entity_poly.pdbx_seq_one_letter_code
_entity_poly.pdbx_strand_id
1 'polypeptide(L)'
;MPRQRSTAARKRAARFDAAVGDGEVTEYGLGGMAGVPDRTIWIVSHGIPKTQGSMVAIGPGQLRAADKDMYVWRDTIAADALLRVGIRWQPIDAPVHIDVCFTLPFPQRFEDQSERIAGLDPECPPRIPAMQTPDRDKLLRAVQDALSLPNPGNRSEAESQGMASRFKLVTDDSRFVYGSEAKTYPRPGHTHSWALDRPGAVIRLTMIDADVAPMPRPTLRDPGALPPRVAALHEEVVRRNRLSNLSG
;
A
#
# COMPACT_ATOMS: atom_id res chain seq x y z
N MET A 1 39.65 -3.87 -25.19
CA MET A 1 40.31 -3.26 -24.01
C MET A 1 39.26 -3.06 -22.91
N PRO A 2 39.24 -3.84 -21.83
CA PRO A 2 38.31 -3.62 -20.74
C PRO A 2 38.70 -2.34 -19.98
N ARG A 3 37.79 -1.36 -19.89
CA ARG A 3 38.00 -0.13 -19.12
C ARG A 3 38.31 -0.50 -17.67
N GLN A 4 39.51 -0.15 -17.19
CA GLN A 4 39.86 -0.31 -15.78
C GLN A 4 38.82 0.40 -14.90
N ARG A 5 38.12 -0.37 -14.05
CA ARG A 5 37.22 0.20 -13.04
C ARG A 5 38.01 1.17 -12.16
N SER A 6 37.46 2.38 -11.96
CA SER A 6 38.06 3.40 -11.10
C SER A 6 38.25 2.91 -9.67
N THR A 7 39.22 3.46 -8.95
CA THR A 7 39.55 3.11 -7.56
C THR A 7 38.33 3.13 -6.63
N ALA A 8 37.40 4.06 -6.84
CA ALA A 8 36.15 4.14 -6.10
C ALA A 8 35.21 2.95 -6.36
N ALA A 9 35.11 2.48 -7.60
CA ALA A 9 34.29 1.31 -7.94
C ALA A 9 34.85 0.02 -7.31
N ARG A 10 36.19 -0.12 -7.28
CA ARG A 10 36.85 -1.23 -6.59
C ARG A 10 36.60 -1.20 -5.09
N LYS A 11 36.71 -0.03 -4.44
CA LYS A 11 36.43 0.12 -3.01
C LYS A 11 34.97 -0.21 -2.66
N ARG A 12 34.01 0.17 -3.51
CA ARG A 12 32.59 -0.20 -3.33
C ARG A 12 32.36 -1.71 -3.45
N ALA A 13 32.95 -2.35 -4.47
CA ALA A 13 32.86 -3.80 -4.65
C ALA A 13 33.44 -4.55 -3.44
N ALA A 14 34.65 -4.19 -3.01
CA ALA A 14 35.29 -4.80 -1.84
C ALA A 14 34.46 -4.62 -0.55
N ARG A 15 33.79 -3.47 -0.37
CA ARG A 15 32.87 -3.27 0.76
C ARG A 15 31.65 -4.18 0.67
N PHE A 16 31.06 -4.35 -0.51
CA PHE A 16 29.94 -5.27 -0.71
C PHE A 16 30.34 -6.71 -0.47
N ASP A 17 31.48 -7.14 -1.01
CA ASP A 17 32.01 -8.50 -0.83
C ASP A 17 32.30 -8.82 0.64
N ALA A 18 32.65 -7.82 1.45
CA ALA A 18 32.89 -7.96 2.89
C ALA A 18 31.60 -7.92 3.75
N ALA A 19 30.46 -7.50 3.20
CA ALA A 19 29.23 -7.28 3.94
C ALA A 19 28.38 -8.56 4.06
N VAL A 20 28.93 -9.58 4.74
CA VAL A 20 28.32 -10.92 4.87
C VAL A 20 27.86 -11.27 6.29
N GLY A 21 28.09 -10.38 7.26
CA GLY A 21 27.67 -10.60 8.65
C GLY A 21 26.19 -10.27 8.88
N ASP A 22 25.67 -10.78 10.00
CA ASP A 22 24.34 -10.42 10.48
C ASP A 22 24.26 -8.92 10.81
N GLY A 23 23.07 -8.35 10.67
CA GLY A 23 22.82 -6.94 10.95
C GLY A 23 21.52 -6.75 11.73
N GLU A 24 21.47 -5.66 12.48
CA GLU A 24 20.27 -5.21 13.17
C GLU A 24 19.90 -3.80 12.71
N VAL A 25 18.61 -3.49 12.65
CA VAL A 25 18.14 -2.14 12.37
C VAL A 25 18.36 -1.25 13.58
N THR A 26 19.22 -0.24 13.44
CA THR A 26 19.46 0.77 14.48
C THR A 26 18.22 1.62 14.79
N GLU A 27 18.17 2.23 15.97
CA GLU A 27 17.11 3.18 16.35
C GLU A 27 16.94 4.32 15.32
N TYR A 28 18.05 4.82 14.76
CA TYR A 28 18.01 5.82 13.69
C TYR A 28 17.22 5.33 12.47
N GLY A 29 17.48 4.10 12.04
CA GLY A 29 16.78 3.49 10.90
C GLY A 29 15.31 3.18 11.20
N LEU A 30 15.00 2.79 12.44
CA LEU A 30 13.62 2.54 12.88
C LEU A 30 12.77 3.80 12.88
N GLY A 31 13.36 4.97 13.19
CA GLY A 31 12.61 6.21 13.36
C GLY A 31 11.46 6.02 14.36
N GLY A 32 10.24 6.40 13.97
CA GLY A 32 9.04 6.25 14.80
C GLY A 32 8.68 4.80 15.11
N MET A 33 9.14 3.84 14.31
CA MET A 33 8.85 2.41 14.51
C MET A 33 9.48 1.85 15.80
N ALA A 34 10.51 2.51 16.35
CA ALA A 34 11.11 2.10 17.62
C ALA A 34 10.09 2.07 18.78
N GLY A 35 9.06 2.92 18.73
CA GLY A 35 7.99 2.97 19.72
C GLY A 35 6.74 2.13 19.39
N VAL A 36 6.75 1.37 18.28
CA VAL A 36 5.57 0.62 17.81
C VAL A 36 5.67 -0.84 18.25
N PRO A 37 4.64 -1.39 18.93
CA PRO A 37 4.60 -2.81 19.30
C PRO A 37 4.78 -3.73 18.09
N ASP A 38 5.55 -4.79 18.27
CA ASP A 38 5.84 -5.82 17.25
C ASP A 38 6.41 -5.25 15.94
N ARG A 39 6.94 -4.02 15.98
CA ARG A 39 7.48 -3.27 14.82
C ARG A 39 6.55 -3.32 13.61
N THR A 40 5.24 -3.22 13.86
CA THR A 40 4.18 -3.44 12.88
C THR A 40 3.10 -2.34 12.94
N ILE A 41 2.85 -1.71 11.79
CA ILE A 41 1.79 -0.71 11.61
C ILE A 41 0.70 -1.28 10.71
N TRP A 42 -0.55 -1.10 11.12
CA TRP A 42 -1.73 -1.43 10.32
C TRP A 42 -2.50 -0.16 10.00
N ILE A 43 -2.88 -0.01 8.73
CA ILE A 43 -3.64 1.11 8.19
C ILE A 43 -4.83 0.54 7.42
N VAL A 44 -6.00 1.15 7.60
CA VAL A 44 -7.19 0.89 6.79
C VAL A 44 -7.57 2.20 6.12
N SER A 45 -7.74 2.17 4.80
CA SER A 45 -8.16 3.33 4.02
C SER A 45 -9.39 3.00 3.19
N HIS A 46 -10.43 3.83 3.31
CA HIS A 46 -11.65 3.72 2.50
C HIS A 46 -11.57 4.61 1.26
N GLY A 47 -12.20 4.17 0.18
CA GLY A 47 -12.18 4.85 -1.11
C GLY A 47 -11.93 3.85 -2.22
N ILE A 48 -12.20 4.24 -3.47
CA ILE A 48 -11.94 3.37 -4.62
C ILE A 48 -10.42 3.33 -4.83
N PRO A 49 -9.76 2.16 -4.72
CA PRO A 49 -8.32 2.09 -4.97
C PRO A 49 -7.99 2.55 -6.40
N LYS A 50 -7.07 3.51 -6.51
CA LYS A 50 -6.58 4.04 -7.78
C LYS A 50 -5.11 3.65 -7.98
N THR A 51 -4.74 3.39 -9.23
CA THR A 51 -3.34 3.14 -9.60
C THR A 51 -2.53 4.44 -9.55
N GLN A 52 -1.21 4.33 -9.77
CA GLN A 52 -0.32 5.46 -10.00
C GLN A 52 -0.72 6.34 -11.22
N GLY A 53 -1.73 5.91 -11.98
CA GLY A 53 -2.12 6.50 -13.27
C GLY A 53 -1.05 6.33 -14.36
N SER A 54 -1.50 6.45 -15.60
CA SER A 54 -0.58 6.60 -16.73
C SER A 54 -0.21 8.07 -16.88
N MET A 55 1.02 8.33 -17.31
CA MET A 55 1.47 9.67 -17.67
C MET A 55 1.11 9.94 -19.14
N VAL A 56 0.54 11.11 -19.41
CA VAL A 56 0.22 11.58 -20.76
C VAL A 56 1.15 12.73 -21.09
N ALA A 57 1.76 12.70 -22.28
CA ALA A 57 2.53 13.82 -22.79
C ALA A 57 1.59 14.97 -23.16
N ILE A 58 1.83 16.14 -22.57
CA ILE A 58 1.08 17.38 -22.84
C ILE A 58 1.92 18.40 -23.61
N GLY A 59 3.20 18.11 -23.83
CA GLY A 59 4.14 18.90 -24.62
C GLY A 59 5.54 18.28 -24.61
N PRO A 60 6.51 18.84 -25.36
CA PRO A 60 7.89 18.38 -25.33
C PRO A 60 8.47 18.39 -23.91
N GLY A 61 8.78 17.21 -23.37
CA GLY A 61 9.31 17.06 -22.01
C GLY A 61 8.29 17.29 -20.87
N GLN A 62 7.03 17.56 -21.17
CA GLN A 62 5.98 17.78 -20.17
C GLN A 62 5.02 16.59 -20.12
N LEU A 63 4.97 15.93 -18.97
CA LEU A 63 4.07 14.81 -18.69
C LEU A 63 3.08 15.20 -17.59
N ARG A 64 1.82 14.80 -17.73
CA ARG A 64 0.80 14.95 -16.69
C ARG A 64 0.17 13.60 -16.36
N ALA A 65 -0.19 13.43 -15.10
CA ALA A 65 -1.11 12.38 -14.67
C ALA A 65 -2.40 12.39 -15.52
N ALA A 66 -2.79 11.21 -16.03
CA ALA A 66 -4.04 11.01 -16.76
C ALA A 66 -5.27 11.15 -15.86
N ASP A 67 -5.24 10.54 -14.67
CA ASP A 67 -6.34 10.53 -13.68
C ASP A 67 -5.93 11.30 -12.42
N LYS A 68 -6.54 12.46 -12.18
CA LYS A 68 -6.25 13.28 -10.99
C LYS A 68 -6.78 12.66 -9.70
N ASP A 69 -7.75 11.74 -9.77
CA ASP A 69 -8.29 11.05 -8.59
C ASP A 69 -7.22 10.19 -7.89
N MET A 70 -6.12 9.86 -8.57
CA MET A 70 -4.99 9.17 -7.95
C MET A 70 -4.46 9.95 -6.74
N TYR A 71 -4.47 11.29 -6.81
CA TYR A 71 -3.94 12.12 -5.74
C TYR A 71 -4.87 12.10 -4.53
N VAL A 72 -6.18 12.15 -4.76
CA VAL A 72 -7.18 11.99 -3.68
C VAL A 72 -7.03 10.65 -2.96
N TRP A 73 -6.82 9.56 -3.72
CA TRP A 73 -6.57 8.24 -3.15
C TRP A 73 -5.29 8.19 -2.31
N ARG A 74 -4.19 8.76 -2.81
CA ARG A 74 -2.91 8.82 -2.08
C ARG A 74 -2.98 9.69 -0.84
N ASP A 75 -3.60 10.86 -0.96
CA ASP A 75 -3.75 11.79 0.15
C ASP A 75 -4.64 11.19 1.24
N THR A 76 -5.63 10.36 0.88
CA THR A 76 -6.42 9.57 1.84
C THR A 76 -5.54 8.58 2.61
N ILE A 77 -4.71 7.79 1.92
CA ILE A 77 -3.77 6.85 2.56
C ILE A 77 -2.79 7.61 3.48
N ALA A 78 -2.23 8.72 3.00
CA ALA A 78 -1.30 9.53 3.79
C ALA A 78 -1.96 10.11 5.04
N ALA A 79 -3.21 10.58 4.93
CA ALA A 79 -3.97 11.07 6.07
C ALA A 79 -4.30 9.96 7.08
N ASP A 80 -4.70 8.78 6.61
CA ASP A 80 -4.96 7.61 7.47
C ASP A 80 -3.69 7.14 8.18
N ALA A 81 -2.57 7.10 7.46
CA ALA A 81 -1.27 6.80 8.03
C ALA A 81 -0.88 7.82 9.11
N LEU A 82 -0.98 9.12 8.81
CA LEU A 82 -0.66 10.19 9.76
C LEU A 82 -1.54 10.13 11.02
N LEU A 83 -2.85 9.89 10.88
CA LEU A 83 -3.74 9.72 12.03
C LEU A 83 -3.36 8.49 12.86
N ARG A 84 -2.92 7.41 12.19
CA ARG A 84 -2.50 6.19 12.87
C ARG A 84 -1.24 6.35 13.71
N VAL A 85 -0.27 7.13 13.21
CA VAL A 85 1.05 7.25 13.85
C VAL A 85 1.27 8.56 14.63
N GLY A 86 0.42 9.56 14.39
CA GLY A 86 0.47 10.87 15.02
C GLY A 86 1.46 11.85 14.39
N ILE A 87 1.28 13.14 14.72
CA ILE A 87 2.04 14.26 14.13
C ILE A 87 3.52 14.30 14.47
N ARG A 88 3.95 13.57 15.51
CA ARG A 88 5.36 13.52 15.95
C ARG A 88 6.13 12.36 15.31
N TRP A 89 5.54 11.70 14.32
CA TRP A 89 6.16 10.58 13.65
C TRP A 89 7.50 10.96 13.02
N GLN A 90 8.50 10.12 13.26
CA GLN A 90 9.78 10.18 12.56
C GLN A 90 9.74 9.14 11.43
N PRO A 91 9.95 9.55 10.17
CA PRO A 91 9.89 8.62 9.04
C PRO A 91 10.88 7.44 9.21
N ILE A 92 10.46 6.26 8.78
CA ILE A 92 11.32 5.06 8.79
C ILE A 92 12.41 5.22 7.72
N ASP A 93 13.67 5.00 8.07
CA ASP A 93 14.82 5.07 7.16
C ASP A 93 15.60 3.75 7.14
N ALA A 94 14.87 2.64 7.08
CA ALA A 94 15.41 1.29 7.06
C ALA A 94 14.55 0.36 6.18
N PRO A 95 15.05 -0.84 5.82
CA PRO A 95 14.30 -1.79 5.01
C PRO A 95 12.98 -2.21 5.67
N VAL A 96 11.89 -2.10 4.92
CA VAL A 96 10.51 -2.33 5.36
C VAL A 96 9.81 -3.31 4.42
N HIS A 97 8.98 -4.17 4.98
CA HIS A 97 8.04 -5.01 4.25
C HIS A 97 6.67 -4.31 4.18
N ILE A 98 5.96 -4.45 3.05
CA ILE A 98 4.61 -3.92 2.88
C ILE A 98 3.65 -4.98 2.33
N ASP A 99 2.57 -5.24 3.06
CA ASP A 99 1.48 -6.10 2.61
C ASP A 99 0.22 -5.27 2.34
N VAL A 100 -0.45 -5.49 1.20
CA VAL A 100 -1.65 -4.73 0.84
C VAL A 100 -2.76 -5.61 0.28
N CYS A 101 -3.93 -5.57 0.93
CA CYS A 101 -5.17 -6.13 0.37
C CYS A 101 -6.06 -5.02 -0.16
N PHE A 102 -6.22 -4.95 -1.48
CA PHE A 102 -7.14 -4.04 -2.15
C PHE A 102 -8.55 -4.63 -2.23
N THR A 103 -9.53 -3.92 -1.69
CA THR A 103 -10.96 -4.20 -1.90
C THR A 103 -11.46 -3.28 -3.00
N LEU A 104 -11.68 -3.82 -4.19
CA LEU A 104 -12.13 -3.09 -5.37
C LEU A 104 -13.67 -3.07 -5.44
N PRO A 105 -14.30 -2.04 -6.03
CA PRO A 105 -15.72 -2.11 -6.34
C PRO A 105 -15.99 -3.24 -7.33
N PHE A 106 -17.16 -3.88 -7.22
CA PHE A 106 -17.57 -4.84 -8.24
C PHE A 106 -17.78 -4.11 -9.58
N PRO A 107 -17.21 -4.61 -10.69
CA PRO A 107 -17.24 -3.90 -11.96
C PRO A 107 -18.65 -3.90 -12.56
N GLN A 108 -19.04 -2.79 -13.17
CA GLN A 108 -20.32 -2.69 -13.89
C GLN A 108 -20.38 -3.65 -15.09
N ARG A 109 -19.24 -3.84 -15.77
CA ARG A 109 -19.08 -4.81 -16.86
C ARG A 109 -18.18 -5.92 -16.36
N PHE A 110 -18.81 -6.97 -15.87
CA PHE A 110 -18.15 -8.16 -15.37
C PHE A 110 -17.79 -9.08 -16.54
N GLU A 111 -16.53 -9.54 -16.56
CA GLU A 111 -16.14 -10.66 -17.43
C GLU A 111 -16.68 -11.95 -16.78
N ASP A 112 -17.53 -12.70 -17.48
CA ASP A 112 -18.00 -13.98 -16.96
C ASP A 112 -16.82 -14.95 -16.76
N GLN A 113 -16.74 -15.55 -15.56
CA GLN A 113 -15.68 -16.46 -15.16
C GLN A 113 -16.20 -17.89 -14.97
N SER A 114 -17.46 -18.17 -15.30
CA SER A 114 -18.12 -19.47 -15.12
C SER A 114 -17.38 -20.63 -15.78
N GLU A 115 -16.74 -20.42 -16.93
CA GLU A 115 -15.93 -21.44 -17.61
C GLU A 115 -14.61 -21.77 -16.89
N ARG A 116 -14.13 -20.89 -16.01
CA ARG A 116 -12.84 -21.02 -15.31
C ARG A 116 -12.99 -21.43 -13.86
N ILE A 117 -14.15 -21.13 -13.27
CA ILE A 117 -14.41 -21.33 -11.85
C ILE A 117 -15.79 -21.97 -11.71
N ALA A 118 -15.79 -23.27 -11.46
CA ALA A 118 -17.01 -24.02 -11.15
C ALA A 118 -17.41 -23.81 -9.68
N GLY A 119 -18.71 -23.63 -9.45
CA GLY A 119 -19.31 -23.79 -8.13
C GLY A 119 -19.18 -25.25 -7.68
N LEU A 120 -18.94 -25.45 -6.38
CA LEU A 120 -18.90 -26.79 -5.79
C LEU A 120 -20.27 -27.23 -5.28
N ASP A 121 -21.12 -26.26 -4.99
CA ASP A 121 -22.52 -26.44 -4.67
C ASP A 121 -23.33 -25.88 -5.85
N PRO A 122 -24.16 -26.70 -6.53
CA PRO A 122 -25.00 -26.25 -7.63
C PRO A 122 -25.95 -25.09 -7.28
N GLU A 123 -26.34 -24.97 -6.01
CA GLU A 123 -27.27 -23.95 -5.51
C GLU A 123 -26.55 -22.66 -5.07
N CYS A 124 -25.22 -22.67 -4.99
CA CYS A 124 -24.42 -21.55 -4.49
C CYS A 124 -23.39 -21.07 -5.53
N PRO A 125 -23.54 -19.85 -6.08
CA PRO A 125 -22.55 -19.29 -6.99
C PRO A 125 -21.15 -19.22 -6.35
N PRO A 126 -20.07 -19.56 -7.08
CA PRO A 126 -18.72 -19.51 -6.54
C PRO A 126 -18.30 -18.08 -6.21
N ARG A 127 -17.31 -17.95 -5.31
CA ARG A 127 -16.62 -16.67 -5.06
C ARG A 127 -15.89 -16.23 -6.33
N ILE A 128 -15.93 -14.94 -6.60
CA ILE A 128 -15.39 -14.35 -7.83
C ILE A 128 -14.09 -13.61 -7.51
N PRO A 129 -12.93 -14.03 -8.03
CA PRO A 129 -11.70 -13.27 -7.91
C PRO A 129 -11.74 -12.01 -8.78
N ALA A 130 -11.10 -10.95 -8.28
CA ALA A 130 -11.00 -9.66 -8.96
C ALA A 130 -9.95 -9.70 -10.10
N MET A 131 -10.24 -10.43 -11.17
CA MET A 131 -9.32 -10.63 -12.29
C MET A 131 -9.19 -9.42 -13.22
N GLN A 132 -10.16 -8.50 -13.19
CA GLN A 132 -10.19 -7.33 -14.06
C GLN A 132 -9.27 -6.21 -13.55
N THR A 133 -9.05 -5.19 -14.37
CA THR A 133 -8.27 -3.99 -14.02
C THR A 133 -8.80 -3.34 -12.73
N PRO A 134 -7.94 -2.65 -11.96
CA PRO A 134 -6.55 -2.31 -12.24
C PRO A 134 -5.49 -3.40 -11.98
N ASP A 135 -4.29 -3.16 -12.51
CA ASP A 135 -3.09 -3.99 -12.28
C ASP A 135 -2.60 -3.81 -10.84
N ARG A 136 -2.22 -4.93 -10.25
CA ARG A 136 -1.97 -5.05 -8.81
C ARG A 136 -0.67 -4.37 -8.37
N ASP A 137 0.37 -4.49 -9.20
CA ASP A 137 1.66 -3.80 -9.05
C ASP A 137 1.51 -2.28 -9.11
N LYS A 138 0.65 -1.76 -10.02
CA LYS A 138 0.38 -0.31 -10.11
C LYS A 138 -0.42 0.22 -8.92
N LEU A 139 -1.28 -0.61 -8.33
CA LEU A 139 -1.96 -0.28 -7.07
C LEU A 139 -0.95 -0.24 -5.92
N LEU A 140 -0.08 -1.25 -5.79
CA LEU A 140 0.96 -1.28 -4.77
C LEU A 140 1.89 -0.07 -4.87
N ARG A 141 2.32 0.26 -6.09
CA ARG A 141 3.14 1.46 -6.36
C ARG A 141 2.44 2.75 -5.93
N ALA A 142 1.12 2.85 -6.09
CA ALA A 142 0.37 4.01 -5.61
C ALA A 142 0.34 4.12 -4.08
N VAL A 143 0.29 2.99 -3.38
CA VAL A 143 0.37 2.95 -1.91
C VAL A 143 1.77 3.33 -1.44
N GLN A 144 2.82 2.79 -2.06
CA GLN A 144 4.21 3.14 -1.74
C GLN A 144 4.43 4.64 -1.92
N ASP A 145 4.04 5.21 -3.06
CA ASP A 145 4.11 6.64 -3.33
C ASP A 145 3.35 7.48 -2.27
N ALA A 146 2.20 6.99 -1.79
CA ALA A 146 1.40 7.68 -0.76
C ALA A 146 2.10 7.70 0.62
N LEU A 147 2.88 6.67 0.94
CA LEU A 147 3.54 6.51 2.24
C LEU A 147 4.95 7.13 2.27
N SER A 148 5.53 7.38 1.10
CA SER A 148 6.85 7.99 0.93
C SER A 148 6.81 9.32 0.17
N LEU A 149 5.66 10.00 0.13
CA LEU A 149 5.37 11.17 -0.72
C LEU A 149 6.59 12.11 -0.80
N PRO A 150 7.18 12.31 -1.99
CA PRO A 150 8.31 13.22 -2.13
C PRO A 150 7.87 14.65 -1.85
N ASN A 151 8.85 15.51 -1.53
CA ASN A 151 8.63 16.95 -1.35
C ASN A 151 7.77 17.50 -2.51
N PRO A 152 6.87 18.47 -2.24
CA PRO A 152 5.82 18.94 -3.15
C PRO A 152 6.29 19.60 -4.46
N GLY A 153 7.58 19.52 -4.83
CA GLY A 153 8.17 20.19 -5.99
C GLY A 153 7.59 19.82 -7.37
N ASN A 154 6.74 18.78 -7.46
CA ASN A 154 6.00 18.42 -8.68
C ASN A 154 4.48 18.72 -8.60
N ARG A 155 3.98 19.24 -7.46
CA ARG A 155 2.59 19.68 -7.30
C ARG A 155 2.57 21.21 -7.44
N SER A 156 1.55 21.75 -8.10
CA SER A 156 1.37 23.21 -8.07
C SER A 156 1.10 23.67 -6.63
N GLU A 157 1.42 24.93 -6.28
CA GLU A 157 1.15 25.49 -4.94
C GLU A 157 -0.32 25.38 -4.52
N ALA A 158 -1.24 25.33 -5.49
CA ALA A 158 -2.67 25.12 -5.26
C ALA A 158 -3.04 23.68 -4.87
N GLU A 159 -2.20 22.68 -5.23
CA GLU A 159 -2.45 21.24 -5.01
C GLU A 159 -1.72 20.68 -3.76
N SER A 160 -0.99 21.54 -3.04
CA SER A 160 -0.10 21.14 -1.94
C SER A 160 -0.58 21.54 -0.55
N GLN A 161 -1.81 22.06 -0.43
CA GLN A 161 -2.30 22.66 0.81
C GLN A 161 -2.85 21.61 1.79
N GLY A 162 -1.97 21.01 2.60
CA GLY A 162 -2.39 20.18 3.74
C GLY A 162 -1.21 19.56 4.49
N MET A 163 -1.31 19.40 5.81
CA MET A 163 -0.27 18.74 6.61
C MET A 163 0.03 17.29 6.14
N ALA A 164 -1.00 16.60 5.62
CA ALA A 164 -0.87 15.27 5.03
C ALA A 164 -0.03 15.26 3.73
N SER A 165 0.05 16.37 2.98
CA SER A 165 0.86 16.46 1.75
C SER A 165 2.37 16.49 2.01
N ARG A 166 2.77 16.76 3.27
CA ARG A 166 4.17 16.78 3.73
C ARG A 166 4.52 15.60 4.64
N PHE A 167 3.53 14.77 4.96
CA PHE A 167 3.72 13.61 5.82
C PHE A 167 4.47 12.52 5.07
N LYS A 168 5.45 11.92 5.76
CA LYS A 168 6.17 10.73 5.29
C LYS A 168 6.10 9.67 6.38
N LEU A 169 5.55 8.51 6.04
CA LEU A 169 5.66 7.35 6.92
C LEU A 169 7.06 6.74 6.79
N VAL A 170 7.58 6.69 5.55
CA VAL A 170 8.90 6.18 5.18
C VAL A 170 9.66 7.25 4.40
N THR A 171 10.98 7.34 4.57
CA THR A 171 11.80 8.41 3.96
C THR A 171 11.70 8.48 2.44
N ASP A 172 11.72 7.30 1.79
CA ASP A 172 11.59 7.10 0.36
C ASP A 172 11.02 5.69 0.04
N ASP A 173 10.54 5.49 -1.19
CA ASP A 173 9.93 4.22 -1.63
C ASP A 173 10.95 3.08 -1.79
N SER A 174 12.25 3.38 -1.95
CA SER A 174 13.30 2.37 -2.05
C SER A 174 13.53 1.59 -0.75
N ARG A 175 12.99 2.09 0.37
CA ARG A 175 12.97 1.37 1.65
C ARG A 175 12.00 0.19 1.66
N PHE A 176 11.01 0.15 0.77
CA PHE A 176 10.17 -1.03 0.59
C PHE A 176 10.93 -2.11 -0.19
N VAL A 177 11.65 -2.96 0.53
CA VAL A 177 12.52 -4.00 -0.08
C VAL A 177 11.78 -5.30 -0.38
N TYR A 178 10.59 -5.48 0.19
CA TYR A 178 9.71 -6.62 -0.06
C TYR A 178 8.25 -6.17 0.04
N GLY A 179 7.39 -6.77 -0.77
CA GLY A 179 5.95 -6.57 -0.63
C GLY A 179 5.15 -7.75 -1.10
N SER A 180 3.93 -7.86 -0.56
CA SER A 180 2.91 -8.79 -1.02
C SER A 180 1.58 -8.07 -1.19
N GLU A 181 0.86 -8.40 -2.25
CA GLU A 181 -0.34 -7.68 -2.55
C GLU A 181 -1.44 -8.59 -3.11
N ALA A 182 -2.68 -8.30 -2.77
CA ALA A 182 -3.87 -9.01 -3.22
C ALA A 182 -4.96 -8.03 -3.65
N LYS A 183 -5.81 -8.43 -4.59
CA LYS A 183 -7.06 -7.73 -4.92
C LYS A 183 -8.26 -8.66 -4.81
N THR A 184 -9.34 -8.13 -4.27
CA THR A 184 -10.59 -8.84 -4.01
C THR A 184 -11.78 -7.88 -4.16
N TYR A 185 -12.98 -8.41 -4.29
CA TYR A 185 -14.21 -7.65 -4.14
C TYR A 185 -14.65 -7.57 -2.66
N PRO A 186 -15.64 -6.73 -2.32
CA PRO A 186 -16.10 -6.56 -0.96
C PRO A 186 -16.72 -7.83 -0.39
N ARG A 187 -16.79 -7.89 0.95
CA ARG A 187 -17.58 -8.89 1.67
C ARG A 187 -19.06 -8.81 1.24
N PRO A 188 -19.80 -9.94 1.21
CA PRO A 188 -19.37 -11.28 1.59
C PRO A 188 -18.69 -12.07 0.46
N GLY A 189 -18.69 -11.63 -0.81
CA GLY A 189 -18.16 -12.39 -1.96
C GLY A 189 -16.64 -12.43 -2.12
N HIS A 190 -15.92 -11.73 -1.26
CA HIS A 190 -14.46 -11.63 -1.21
C HIS A 190 -13.70 -12.97 -1.25
N THR A 191 -12.44 -12.91 -1.69
CA THR A 191 -11.51 -14.05 -1.78
C THR A 191 -10.33 -13.96 -0.80
N HIS A 192 -10.20 -12.85 -0.07
CA HIS A 192 -9.06 -12.64 0.83
C HIS A 192 -9.53 -12.20 2.22
N SER A 193 -8.96 -12.75 3.30
CA SER A 193 -9.46 -12.53 4.67
C SER A 193 -9.33 -11.08 5.15
N TRP A 194 -8.51 -10.26 4.51
CA TRP A 194 -8.41 -8.81 4.78
C TRP A 194 -9.37 -7.94 3.95
N ALA A 195 -10.28 -8.54 3.17
CA ALA A 195 -11.26 -7.74 2.42
C ALA A 195 -12.16 -6.93 3.36
N LEU A 196 -12.49 -5.72 2.95
CA LEU A 196 -13.44 -4.84 3.62
C LEU A 196 -14.87 -5.11 3.10
N ASP A 197 -15.87 -4.54 3.76
CA ASP A 197 -17.28 -4.52 3.29
C ASP A 197 -17.53 -3.48 2.17
N ARG A 198 -16.52 -2.67 1.84
CA ARG A 198 -16.58 -1.54 0.90
C ARG A 198 -15.22 -1.33 0.21
N PRO A 199 -15.17 -0.55 -0.88
CA PRO A 199 -13.90 -0.23 -1.52
C PRO A 199 -12.89 0.42 -0.58
N GLY A 200 -11.64 -0.03 -0.68
CA GLY A 200 -10.55 0.46 0.15
C GLY A 200 -9.31 -0.43 0.11
N ALA A 201 -8.39 -0.20 1.04
CA ALA A 201 -7.20 -1.00 1.23
C ALA A 201 -6.93 -1.27 2.71
N VAL A 202 -6.45 -2.48 2.99
CA VAL A 202 -5.82 -2.82 4.26
C VAL A 202 -4.32 -2.92 4.00
N ILE A 203 -3.54 -2.13 4.72
CA ILE A 203 -2.09 -2.00 4.54
C ILE A 203 -1.41 -2.39 5.85
N ARG A 204 -0.42 -3.27 5.76
CA ARG A 204 0.45 -3.63 6.88
C ARG A 204 1.89 -3.30 6.50
N LEU A 205 2.57 -2.53 7.37
CA LEU A 205 4.00 -2.29 7.28
C LEU A 205 4.68 -3.00 8.45
N THR A 206 5.76 -3.72 8.16
CA THR A 206 6.59 -4.37 9.19
C THR A 206 8.06 -4.14 8.93
N MET A 207 8.86 -4.04 9.98
CA MET A 207 10.31 -4.02 9.82
C MET A 207 10.81 -5.34 9.25
N ILE A 208 11.93 -5.30 8.53
CA ILE A 208 12.55 -6.50 7.93
C ILE A 208 12.89 -7.58 8.96
N ASP A 209 13.14 -7.18 10.21
CA ASP A 209 13.49 -8.05 11.33
C ASP A 209 12.30 -8.38 12.25
N ALA A 210 11.07 -8.00 11.86
CA ALA A 210 9.87 -8.35 12.61
C ALA A 210 9.45 -9.80 12.34
N ASP A 211 9.24 -10.59 13.41
CA ASP A 211 8.69 -11.94 13.31
C ASP A 211 7.16 -11.87 13.19
N VAL A 212 6.69 -11.74 11.94
CA VAL A 212 5.27 -11.67 11.61
C VAL A 212 4.86 -12.74 10.62
N ALA A 213 3.68 -13.31 10.82
CA ALA A 213 3.11 -14.24 9.86
C ALA A 213 2.91 -13.54 8.49
N PRO A 214 3.20 -14.23 7.36
CA PRO A 214 3.04 -13.66 6.03
C PRO A 214 1.58 -13.29 5.75
N MET A 215 1.35 -12.40 4.78
CA MET A 215 0.01 -12.09 4.31
C MET A 215 -0.71 -13.39 3.87
N PRO A 216 -1.96 -13.62 4.31
CA PRO A 216 -2.74 -14.77 3.87
C PRO A 216 -2.85 -14.82 2.34
N ARG A 217 -2.95 -16.02 1.77
CA ARG A 217 -3.19 -16.15 0.32
C ARG A 217 -4.68 -16.01 0.01
N PRO A 218 -5.07 -15.43 -1.13
CA PRO A 218 -6.45 -15.48 -1.59
C PRO A 218 -6.91 -16.93 -1.80
N THR A 219 -8.21 -17.17 -1.63
CA THR A 219 -8.86 -18.47 -1.78
C THR A 219 -10.24 -18.32 -2.41
N LEU A 220 -10.70 -19.37 -3.10
CA LEU A 220 -12.08 -19.48 -3.60
C LEU A 220 -13.03 -20.11 -2.57
N ARG A 221 -12.50 -20.52 -1.41
CA ARG A 221 -13.28 -20.93 -0.23
C ARG A 221 -13.63 -19.73 0.62
N ASP A 222 -14.37 -19.94 1.70
CA ASP A 222 -14.55 -18.89 2.71
C ASP A 222 -13.19 -18.51 3.31
N PRO A 223 -12.71 -17.26 3.09
CA PRO A 223 -11.45 -16.81 3.67
C PRO A 223 -11.60 -16.45 5.16
N GLY A 224 -12.81 -16.50 5.71
CA GLY A 224 -13.12 -16.22 7.10
C GLY A 224 -13.35 -14.75 7.42
N ALA A 225 -13.47 -14.46 8.71
CA ALA A 225 -13.72 -13.12 9.22
C ALA A 225 -12.52 -12.18 9.00
N LEU A 226 -12.80 -10.88 9.03
CA LEU A 226 -11.76 -9.86 9.03
C LEU A 226 -10.95 -9.99 10.33
N PRO A 227 -9.60 -9.98 10.29
CA PRO A 227 -8.80 -10.07 11.51
C PRO A 227 -9.25 -9.01 12.53
N PRO A 228 -9.37 -9.33 13.83
CA PRO A 228 -9.95 -8.42 14.82
C PRO A 228 -9.31 -7.03 14.85
N ARG A 229 -7.98 -6.96 14.70
CA ARG A 229 -7.24 -5.69 14.61
C ARG A 229 -7.67 -4.85 13.40
N VAL A 230 -7.85 -5.50 12.24
CA VAL A 230 -8.29 -4.83 11.01
C VAL A 230 -9.76 -4.43 11.11
N ALA A 231 -10.60 -5.26 11.74
CA ALA A 231 -12.01 -4.94 11.99
C ALA A 231 -12.18 -3.70 12.87
N ALA A 232 -11.42 -3.59 13.96
CA ALA A 232 -11.45 -2.41 14.83
C ALA A 232 -11.04 -1.12 14.09
N LEU A 233 -9.96 -1.18 13.30
CA LEU A 233 -9.51 -0.05 12.48
C LEU A 233 -10.54 0.31 11.40
N HIS A 234 -11.14 -0.69 10.76
CA HIS A 234 -12.18 -0.48 9.77
C HIS A 234 -13.38 0.26 10.37
N GLU A 235 -13.86 -0.15 11.55
CA GLU A 235 -14.95 0.52 12.26
C GLU A 235 -14.62 1.96 12.65
N GLU A 236 -13.38 2.21 13.09
CA GLU A 236 -12.89 3.56 13.39
C GLU A 236 -12.98 4.47 12.15
N VAL A 237 -12.48 4.00 11.01
CA VAL A 237 -12.52 4.74 9.75
C VAL A 237 -13.97 4.94 9.27
N VAL A 238 -14.85 3.94 9.42
CA VAL A 238 -16.29 4.09 9.12
C VAL A 238 -16.90 5.20 9.97
N ARG A 239 -16.65 5.19 11.29
CA ARG A 239 -17.20 6.18 12.22
C ARG A 239 -16.72 7.59 11.86
N ARG A 240 -15.42 7.74 11.60
CA ARG A 240 -14.82 9.01 11.20
C ARG A 240 -15.42 9.55 9.91
N ASN A 241 -15.51 8.73 8.86
CA ASN A 241 -16.05 9.17 7.57
C ASN A 241 -17.54 9.54 7.66
N ARG A 242 -18.32 8.89 8.53
CA ARG A 242 -19.71 9.29 8.81
C ARG A 242 -19.78 10.68 9.44
N LEU A 243 -18.92 10.98 10.41
CA LEU A 243 -18.90 12.29 11.08
C LEU A 243 -18.49 13.41 10.12
N SER A 244 -17.51 13.17 9.25
CA SER A 244 -17.10 14.13 8.22
C SER A 244 -18.24 14.46 7.25
N ASN A 245 -19.05 13.47 6.86
CA ASN A 245 -20.19 13.68 5.95
C ASN A 245 -21.38 14.40 6.60
N LEU A 246 -21.44 14.48 7.92
CA LEU A 246 -22.48 15.22 8.65
C LEU A 246 -22.08 16.68 8.93
N SER A 247 -20.80 17.00 8.78
CA SER A 247 -20.22 18.31 9.13
C SER A 247 -19.93 19.20 7.91
N GLY A 248 -20.23 18.72 6.70
CA GLY A 248 -20.11 19.45 5.43
C GLY A 248 -21.44 19.51 4.71
#